data_AF-A0A376Y610-F1
#
_entry.id   AF-A0A376Y610-F1
#
_cell.length_a   1.000
_cell.length_b   1.000
_cell.length_c   1.000
_cell.angle_alpha   90.00
_cell.angle_beta   90.00
_cell.angle_gamma   90.00
#
_symmetry.space_group_name_H-M   'P 1'
#
loop_
_entity.id
_entity.type
_entity.pdbx_description
1 polymer ?
#
loop_
_entity_poly.entity_id
_entity_poly.type
_entity_poly.pdbx_seq_one_letter_code
_entity_poly.pdbx_strand_id
1 'polypeptide(L)'
;MSRAPHVLTDSRTGAQLGNSQLVDSLVHDGLWDAFNDYHIGVTAENLAREYGISRQLQDAYALSSQQKARAAIDAGRFKDEIVPVMTQSNGQTLVVDTDEQPRTDASAEGLARLNPSFDSLGSVTAGNASSINDGAAAVMMMSEAKARALNLPVLARIRAFASVGVDPALMGIAPVYATRRCLERVGWQLAEVDLIEANEAFAAQALSVGKMLEWDERRVNVNGGAIALGHPIGASGCRILVSLVHEMVKRNARKGLATLCIGGGQGVALTIERDE
;
A
#
# COMPACT_ATOMS: atom_id res chain seq x y z
N MET A 1 -8.95 2.96 9.51
CA MET A 1 -9.95 1.93 9.69
C MET A 1 -10.43 1.84 11.14
N SER A 2 -10.10 2.80 12.02
CA SER A 2 -10.33 2.69 13.47
C SER A 2 -11.80 2.77 13.89
N ARG A 3 -12.70 3.08 12.94
CA ARG A 3 -14.15 3.24 13.16
C ARG A 3 -14.98 2.09 12.60
N ALA A 4 -14.36 0.97 12.21
CA ALA A 4 -15.09 -0.19 11.73
C ALA A 4 -16.01 -0.76 12.84
N PRO A 5 -17.28 -1.08 12.54
CA PRO A 5 -18.20 -1.62 13.53
C PRO A 5 -17.94 -3.11 13.80
N HIS A 6 -18.50 -3.60 14.91
CA HIS A 6 -18.79 -5.03 15.05
C HIS A 6 -20.22 -5.31 14.57
N VAL A 7 -20.43 -6.46 13.93
CA VAL A 7 -21.69 -6.85 13.31
C VAL A 7 -22.22 -8.13 13.95
N LEU A 8 -23.54 -8.17 14.19
CA LEU A 8 -24.27 -9.34 14.66
C LEU A 8 -25.19 -9.83 13.54
N THR A 9 -24.80 -10.92 12.86
CA THR A 9 -25.39 -11.34 11.59
C THR A 9 -26.80 -11.93 11.72
N ASP A 10 -27.12 -12.54 12.86
CA ASP A 10 -28.43 -13.14 13.17
C ASP A 10 -29.43 -12.15 13.79
N SER A 11 -29.00 -10.92 14.10
CA SER A 11 -29.84 -9.88 14.72
C SER A 11 -31.14 -9.61 13.96
N ARG A 12 -31.09 -9.68 12.63
CA ARG A 12 -32.24 -9.35 11.77
C ARG A 12 -33.37 -10.37 11.87
N THR A 13 -33.05 -11.65 12.00
CA THR A 13 -34.02 -12.75 12.04
C THR A 13 -34.31 -13.23 13.47
N GLY A 14 -33.57 -12.72 14.45
CA GLY A 14 -33.64 -13.11 15.85
C GLY A 14 -32.74 -14.32 16.12
N ALA A 15 -31.72 -14.12 16.95
CA ALA A 15 -30.94 -15.22 17.52
C ALA A 15 -31.86 -16.14 18.33
N GLN A 16 -31.78 -17.44 18.10
CA GLN A 16 -32.53 -18.45 18.87
C GLN A 16 -31.81 -18.73 20.20
N LEU A 17 -32.09 -19.88 20.82
CA LEU A 17 -31.34 -20.33 22.01
C LEU A 17 -29.91 -20.75 21.61
N GLY A 18 -28.90 -20.00 22.06
CA GLY A 18 -27.49 -20.30 21.82
C GLY A 18 -26.59 -19.07 21.93
N ASN A 19 -25.29 -19.27 21.73
CA ASN A 19 -24.33 -18.17 21.62
C ASN A 19 -24.37 -17.58 20.21
N SER A 20 -24.32 -16.25 20.11
CA SER A 20 -24.09 -15.54 18.85
C SER A 20 -22.67 -14.96 18.80
N GLN A 21 -22.14 -14.76 17.60
CA GLN A 21 -20.82 -14.19 17.38
C GLN A 21 -20.92 -12.73 16.95
N LEU A 22 -20.23 -11.84 17.67
CA LEU A 22 -19.94 -10.48 17.19
C LEU A 22 -18.76 -10.56 16.24
N VAL A 23 -18.99 -10.20 14.98
CA VAL A 23 -18.00 -10.23 13.90
C VAL A 23 -17.33 -8.87 13.81
N ASP A 24 -16.01 -8.82 13.88
CA ASP A 24 -15.24 -7.61 13.54
C ASP A 24 -15.34 -7.38 12.02
N SER A 25 -16.02 -6.31 11.60
CA SER A 25 -16.23 -6.04 10.17
C SER A 25 -14.95 -5.63 9.45
N LEU A 26 -13.95 -5.07 10.15
CA LEU A 26 -12.67 -4.74 9.54
C LEU A 26 -11.96 -6.02 9.09
N VAL A 27 -11.90 -7.00 9.99
CA VAL A 27 -11.27 -8.28 9.69
C VAL A 27 -12.08 -9.00 8.62
N HIS A 28 -13.38 -9.20 8.87
CA HIS A 28 -14.24 -9.97 7.99
C HIS A 28 -14.36 -9.39 6.56
N ASP A 29 -14.57 -8.08 6.43
CA ASP A 29 -14.83 -7.46 5.12
C ASP A 29 -13.57 -6.99 4.39
N GLY A 30 -12.46 -6.78 5.12
CA GLY A 30 -11.25 -6.14 4.58
C GLY A 30 -9.98 -6.98 4.65
N LEU A 31 -9.85 -7.87 5.63
CA LEU A 31 -8.60 -8.59 5.95
C LEU A 31 -8.74 -10.11 5.95
N TRP A 32 -9.90 -10.65 5.58
CA TRP A 32 -10.17 -12.07 5.51
C TRP A 32 -10.33 -12.52 4.06
N ASP A 33 -9.68 -13.62 3.70
CA ASP A 33 -9.88 -14.22 2.38
C ASP A 33 -11.16 -15.04 2.35
N ALA A 34 -12.13 -14.59 1.56
CA ALA A 34 -13.45 -15.21 1.48
C ALA A 34 -13.48 -16.62 0.87
N PHE A 35 -12.38 -17.06 0.26
CA PHE A 35 -12.29 -18.35 -0.43
C PHE A 35 -11.58 -19.42 0.40
N ASN A 36 -10.51 -19.04 1.11
CA ASN A 36 -9.65 -19.96 1.84
C ASN A 36 -9.84 -19.91 3.37
N ASP A 37 -10.69 -19.01 3.86
CA ASP A 37 -11.04 -18.88 5.28
C ASP A 37 -9.85 -18.64 6.23
N TYR A 38 -9.00 -17.66 5.86
CA TYR A 38 -7.92 -17.19 6.72
C TYR A 38 -7.63 -15.69 6.52
N HIS A 39 -6.85 -15.11 7.43
CA HIS A 39 -6.40 -13.72 7.35
C HIS A 39 -5.47 -13.50 6.15
N ILE A 40 -5.54 -12.34 5.49
CA ILE A 40 -4.69 -11.98 4.34
C ILE A 40 -3.18 -12.10 4.63
N GLY A 41 -2.79 -12.00 5.90
CA GLY A 41 -1.41 -12.21 6.34
C GLY A 41 -0.87 -13.61 6.05
N VAL A 42 -1.74 -14.63 5.99
CA VAL A 42 -1.36 -15.99 5.59
C VAL A 42 -0.98 -16.04 4.11
N THR A 43 -1.59 -15.21 3.25
CA THR A 43 -1.18 -15.13 1.83
C THR A 43 0.25 -14.59 1.67
N ALA A 44 0.70 -13.74 2.59
CA ALA A 44 2.07 -13.26 2.61
C ALA A 44 3.05 -14.36 3.06
N GLU A 45 2.66 -15.21 4.02
CA GLU A 45 3.43 -16.41 4.38
C GLU A 45 3.52 -17.41 3.23
N ASN A 46 2.45 -17.58 2.45
CA ASN A 46 2.45 -18.42 1.25
C ASN A 46 3.51 -17.94 0.25
N LEU A 47 3.53 -16.64 -0.04
CA LEU A 47 4.54 -16.04 -0.92
C LEU A 47 5.95 -16.14 -0.34
N ALA A 48 6.12 -15.92 0.97
CA ALA A 48 7.42 -16.06 1.62
C ALA A 48 7.99 -17.47 1.44
N ARG A 49 7.15 -18.51 1.60
CA ARG A 49 7.53 -19.90 1.38
C ARG A 49 7.80 -20.21 -0.09
N GLU A 50 6.92 -19.79 -1.00
CA GLU A 50 7.03 -20.08 -2.43
C GLU A 50 8.27 -19.44 -3.07
N TYR A 51 8.56 -18.19 -2.73
CA TYR A 51 9.66 -17.42 -3.31
C TYR A 51 10.96 -17.46 -2.50
N GLY A 52 10.96 -18.16 -1.36
CA GLY A 52 12.11 -18.31 -0.46
C GLY A 52 12.54 -16.99 0.19
N ILE A 53 11.56 -16.16 0.61
CA ILE A 53 11.81 -14.87 1.23
C ILE A 53 11.98 -15.05 2.75
N SER A 54 13.22 -15.02 3.22
CA SER A 54 13.52 -15.21 4.64
C SER A 54 12.99 -14.08 5.52
N ARG A 55 12.79 -14.38 6.81
CA ARG A 55 12.45 -13.40 7.85
C ARG A 55 13.42 -12.22 7.87
N GLN A 56 14.73 -12.49 7.74
CA GLN A 56 15.77 -11.46 7.77
C GLN A 56 15.66 -10.50 6.59
N LEU A 57 15.31 -11.00 5.39
CA LEU A 57 15.07 -10.15 4.22
C LEU A 57 13.83 -9.27 4.42
N GLN A 58 12.76 -9.83 4.99
CA GLN A 58 11.53 -9.08 5.29
C GLN A 58 11.79 -7.95 6.29
N ASP A 59 12.52 -8.25 7.37
CA ASP A 59 12.86 -7.25 8.39
C ASP A 59 13.82 -6.18 7.85
N ALA A 60 14.81 -6.56 7.03
CA ALA A 60 15.70 -5.59 6.38
C ALA A 60 14.94 -4.65 5.43
N TYR A 61 14.00 -5.19 4.66
CA TYR A 61 13.13 -4.39 3.79
C TYR A 61 12.25 -3.43 4.60
N ALA A 62 11.64 -3.93 5.69
CA ALA A 62 10.83 -3.12 6.58
C ALA A 62 11.63 -1.98 7.24
N LEU A 63 12.86 -2.27 7.70
CA LEU A 63 13.75 -1.26 8.25
C LEU A 63 14.09 -0.19 7.21
N SER A 64 14.37 -0.58 5.97
CA SER A 64 14.63 0.37 4.89
C SER A 64 13.41 1.26 4.61
N SER A 65 12.20 0.68 4.59
CA SER A 65 10.95 1.45 4.42
C SER A 65 10.77 2.49 5.54
N GLN A 66 11.02 2.10 6.80
CA GLN A 66 10.98 3.00 7.96
C GLN A 66 12.00 4.15 7.85
N GLN A 67 13.24 3.83 7.47
CA GLN A 67 14.31 4.82 7.32
C GLN A 67 14.01 5.82 6.19
N LYS A 68 13.55 5.33 5.03
CA LYS A 68 13.16 6.19 3.91
C LYS A 68 12.00 7.11 4.29
N ALA A 69 10.97 6.58 4.96
CA ALA A 69 9.82 7.37 5.42
C ALA A 69 10.22 8.46 6.40
N ARG A 70 11.05 8.13 7.40
CA ARG A 70 11.53 9.12 8.37
C ARG A 70 12.35 10.22 7.69
N ALA A 71 13.28 9.84 6.82
CA ALA A 71 14.08 10.80 6.06
C ALA A 71 13.21 11.69 5.16
N ALA A 72 12.16 11.14 4.54
CA ALA A 72 11.22 11.90 3.72
C ALA A 72 10.39 12.89 4.54
N ILE A 73 9.92 12.49 5.74
CA ILE A 73 9.23 13.38 6.67
C ILE A 73 10.16 14.51 7.13
N ASP A 74 11.38 14.18 7.57
CA ASP A 74 12.36 15.15 8.07
C ASP A 74 12.79 16.16 6.99
N ALA A 75 12.90 15.71 5.74
CA ALA A 75 13.18 16.56 4.59
C ALA A 75 11.94 17.30 4.06
N GLY A 76 10.78 17.17 4.70
CA GLY A 76 9.54 17.86 4.31
C GLY A 76 8.95 17.37 2.98
N ARG A 77 9.31 16.17 2.50
CA ARG A 77 8.89 15.67 1.18
C ARG A 77 7.38 15.49 1.04
N PHE A 78 6.65 15.28 2.13
CA PHE A 78 5.19 15.11 2.11
C PHE A 78 4.39 16.41 2.29
N LYS A 79 5.06 17.55 2.52
CA LYS A 79 4.36 18.81 2.83
C LYS A 79 3.45 19.32 1.71
N ASP A 80 3.81 19.06 0.45
CA ASP A 80 3.01 19.49 -0.70
C ASP A 80 1.77 18.60 -0.95
N GLU A 81 1.76 17.38 -0.42
CA GLU A 81 0.69 16.39 -0.68
C GLU A 81 -0.28 16.20 0.48
N ILE A 82 0.11 16.58 1.71
CA ILE A 82 -0.73 16.47 2.90
C ILE A 82 -1.58 17.72 3.08
N VAL A 83 -2.90 17.54 3.14
CA VAL A 83 -3.84 18.55 3.60
C VAL A 83 -4.08 18.37 5.11
N PRO A 84 -3.79 19.39 5.97
CA PRO A 84 -3.99 19.27 7.40
C PRO A 84 -5.44 18.98 7.79
N VAL A 85 -5.65 18.04 8.72
CA VAL A 85 -6.96 17.73 9.30
C VAL A 85 -7.06 18.38 10.67
N MET A 86 -8.11 19.19 10.85
CA MET A 86 -8.41 19.84 12.13
C MET A 86 -9.40 18.99 12.92
N THR A 87 -9.07 18.64 14.15
CA THR A 87 -9.96 17.93 15.07
C THR A 87 -9.99 18.60 16.43
N GLN A 88 -10.93 18.20 17.29
CA GLN A 88 -11.05 18.70 18.66
C GLN A 88 -10.75 17.57 19.63
N SER A 89 -9.87 17.83 20.60
CA SER A 89 -9.61 16.92 21.72
C SER A 89 -9.61 17.73 23.02
N ASN A 90 -10.47 17.36 23.97
CA ASN A 90 -10.62 18.06 25.25
C ASN A 90 -10.83 19.59 25.11
N GLY A 91 -11.58 20.02 24.08
CA GLY A 91 -11.84 21.44 23.79
C GLY A 91 -10.67 22.20 23.19
N GLN A 92 -9.57 21.53 22.83
CA GLN A 92 -8.44 22.11 22.11
C GLN A 92 -8.44 21.64 20.65
N THR A 93 -8.17 22.58 19.74
CA THR A 93 -7.94 22.26 18.32
C THR A 93 -6.61 21.52 18.16
N LEU A 94 -6.67 20.30 17.66
CA LEU A 94 -5.51 19.51 17.25
C LEU A 94 -5.40 19.55 15.73
N VAL A 95 -4.20 19.84 15.24
CA VAL A 95 -3.85 19.79 13.82
C VAL A 95 -3.11 18.50 13.54
N VAL A 96 -3.61 17.69 12.60
CA VAL A 96 -2.97 16.48 12.12
C VAL A 96 -2.49 16.72 10.69
N ASP A 97 -1.18 16.89 10.50
CA ASP A 97 -0.55 17.26 9.22
C ASP A 97 0.70 16.42 8.89
N THR A 98 0.92 15.34 9.64
CA THR A 98 2.14 14.53 9.57
C THR A 98 1.76 13.07 9.79
N ASP A 99 2.29 12.16 8.96
CA ASP A 99 2.12 10.72 9.15
C ASP A 99 2.70 10.27 10.49
N GLU A 100 1.88 9.64 11.33
CA GLU A 100 2.24 9.27 12.70
C GLU A 100 2.93 7.90 12.81
N GLN A 101 2.83 7.07 11.77
CA GLN A 101 3.20 5.65 11.82
C GLN A 101 4.71 5.38 11.71
N PRO A 102 5.51 6.14 10.96
CA PRO A 102 6.94 5.89 10.87
C PRO A 102 7.63 5.97 12.23
N ARG A 103 8.28 4.88 12.63
CA ARG A 103 8.95 4.76 13.93
C ARG A 103 10.27 5.50 13.91
N THR A 104 10.53 6.29 14.96
CA THR A 104 11.78 7.04 15.12
C THR A 104 12.96 6.17 15.54
N ASP A 105 12.69 5.00 16.13
CA ASP A 105 13.66 4.10 16.76
C ASP A 105 13.71 2.71 16.10
N ALA A 106 13.24 2.61 14.84
CA ALA A 106 13.28 1.37 14.08
C ALA A 106 14.72 0.80 14.03
N SER A 107 14.89 -0.45 14.45
CA SER A 107 16.18 -1.15 14.52
C SER A 107 16.04 -2.60 14.05
N ALA A 108 17.12 -3.16 13.51
CA ALA A 108 17.15 -4.55 13.09
C ALA A 108 16.92 -5.49 14.27
N GLU A 109 17.51 -5.17 15.43
CA GLU A 109 17.34 -5.91 16.68
C GLU A 109 15.91 -5.84 17.20
N GLY A 110 15.26 -4.69 17.08
CA GLY A 110 13.86 -4.50 17.46
C GLY A 110 12.93 -5.34 16.58
N LEU A 111 13.15 -5.32 15.26
CA LEU A 111 12.36 -6.10 14.31
C LEU A 111 12.54 -7.60 14.51
N ALA A 112 13.79 -8.07 14.72
CA ALA A 112 14.10 -9.49 14.90
C ALA A 112 13.44 -10.11 16.16
N ARG A 113 13.14 -9.29 17.18
CA ARG A 113 12.48 -9.74 18.42
C ARG A 113 10.97 -9.93 18.28
N LEU A 114 10.36 -9.46 17.20
CA LEU A 114 8.92 -9.55 17.03
C LEU A 114 8.49 -10.98 16.73
N ASN A 115 7.42 -11.41 17.40
CA ASN A 115 6.78 -12.69 17.17
C ASN A 115 6.02 -12.69 15.84
N PRO A 116 5.96 -13.84 15.14
CA PRO A 116 5.07 -14.03 14.00
C PRO A 116 3.62 -13.69 14.34
N SER A 117 2.90 -13.07 13.40
CA SER A 117 1.55 -12.54 13.63
C SER A 117 0.42 -13.44 13.11
N PHE A 118 0.67 -14.29 12.13
CA PHE A 118 -0.37 -15.07 11.45
C PHE A 118 -0.17 -16.59 11.49
N ASP A 119 1.08 -17.04 11.51
CA ASP A 119 1.46 -18.44 11.70
C ASP A 119 2.56 -18.48 12.77
N SER A 120 2.46 -19.39 13.75
CA SER A 120 3.43 -19.50 14.84
C SER A 120 4.84 -19.89 14.37
N LEU A 121 4.94 -20.54 13.21
CA LEU A 121 6.20 -20.85 12.52
C LEU A 121 6.49 -19.89 11.36
N GLY A 122 5.68 -18.83 11.25
CA GLY A 122 5.71 -17.86 10.17
C GLY A 122 6.86 -16.87 10.25
N SER A 123 6.94 -16.05 9.20
CA SER A 123 7.96 -15.03 8.98
C SER A 123 7.41 -13.61 9.03
N VAL A 124 6.09 -13.45 8.89
CA VAL A 124 5.40 -12.17 8.86
C VAL A 124 5.10 -11.73 10.29
N THR A 125 5.46 -10.49 10.61
CA THR A 125 5.29 -9.86 11.92
C THR A 125 4.66 -8.49 11.79
N ALA A 126 4.21 -7.92 12.92
CA ALA A 126 3.77 -6.53 12.99
C ALA A 126 4.86 -5.49 12.62
N GLY A 127 6.12 -5.90 12.49
CA GLY A 127 7.22 -5.02 12.06
C GLY A 127 7.49 -5.04 10.56
N ASN A 128 7.08 -6.10 9.86
CA ASN A 128 7.32 -6.28 8.42
C ASN A 128 6.01 -6.40 7.61
N ALA A 129 4.88 -6.07 8.23
CA ALA A 129 3.58 -5.88 7.64
C ALA A 129 3.13 -4.41 7.82
N SER A 130 2.31 -3.89 6.91
CA SER A 130 1.65 -2.60 7.13
C SER A 130 0.67 -2.65 8.30
N SER A 131 0.50 -1.53 9.00
CA SER A 131 -0.48 -1.41 10.07
C SER A 131 -1.90 -1.15 9.54
N ILE A 132 -2.86 -1.10 10.47
CA ILE A 132 -4.25 -0.72 10.21
C ILE A 132 -4.35 0.80 10.39
N ASN A 133 -4.73 1.54 9.34
CA ASN A 133 -4.65 3.00 9.34
C ASN A 133 -5.92 3.70 8.87
N ASP A 134 -6.13 4.91 9.38
CA ASP A 134 -7.08 5.89 8.85
C ASP A 134 -6.39 6.79 7.83
N GLY A 135 -7.10 7.14 6.76
CA GLY A 135 -6.59 8.05 5.75
C GLY A 135 -7.55 8.19 4.58
N ALA A 136 -7.44 9.31 3.86
CA ALA A 136 -8.13 9.56 2.62
C ALA A 136 -7.16 10.21 1.63
N ALA A 137 -7.29 9.87 0.35
CA ALA A 137 -6.52 10.45 -0.73
C ALA A 137 -7.46 10.73 -1.91
N ALA A 138 -7.28 11.86 -2.56
CA ALA A 138 -8.12 12.28 -3.68
C ALA A 138 -7.28 12.91 -4.78
N VAL A 139 -7.72 12.74 -6.02
CA VAL A 139 -7.13 13.37 -7.20
C VAL A 139 -8.23 13.98 -8.05
N MET A 140 -7.95 15.13 -8.68
CA MET A 140 -8.86 15.72 -9.66
C MET A 140 -8.53 15.20 -11.05
N MET A 141 -9.47 14.46 -11.63
CA MET A 141 -9.34 13.89 -12.97
C MET A 141 -10.04 14.78 -13.99
N MET A 142 -9.37 15.05 -15.12
CA MET A 142 -9.93 15.86 -16.19
C MET A 142 -9.54 15.31 -17.55
N SER A 143 -10.39 15.49 -18.55
CA SER A 143 -9.94 15.38 -19.94
C SER A 143 -8.90 16.45 -20.24
N GLU A 144 -7.89 16.11 -21.04
CA GLU A 144 -6.84 17.07 -21.42
C GLU A 144 -7.41 18.33 -22.09
N ALA A 145 -8.38 18.16 -22.99
CA ALA A 145 -9.03 19.28 -23.67
C ALA A 145 -9.70 20.25 -22.68
N LYS A 146 -10.35 19.73 -21.63
CA LYS A 146 -11.00 20.58 -20.62
C LYS A 146 -10.00 21.25 -19.69
N ALA A 147 -8.93 20.56 -19.30
CA ALA A 147 -7.84 21.15 -18.50
C ALA A 147 -7.18 22.31 -19.27
N ARG A 148 -6.88 22.13 -20.56
CA ARG A 148 -6.35 23.19 -21.44
C ARG A 148 -7.33 24.35 -21.60
N ALA A 149 -8.61 24.09 -21.84
CA ALA A 149 -9.62 25.13 -22.00
C ALA A 149 -9.83 25.98 -20.73
N LEU A 150 -9.56 25.40 -19.55
CA LEU A 150 -9.64 26.11 -18.26
C LEU A 150 -8.28 26.63 -17.77
N ASN A 151 -7.21 26.46 -18.55
CA ASN A 151 -5.85 26.83 -18.18
C ASN A 151 -5.41 26.27 -16.82
N LEU A 152 -5.75 25.01 -16.55
CA LEU A 152 -5.40 24.32 -15.30
C LEU A 152 -4.04 23.61 -15.42
N PRO A 153 -3.20 23.63 -14.37
CA PRO A 153 -1.95 22.89 -14.37
C PRO A 153 -2.21 21.38 -14.39
N VAL A 154 -1.52 20.66 -15.28
CA VAL A 154 -1.60 19.20 -15.38
C VAL A 154 -0.40 18.59 -14.68
N LEU A 155 -0.63 17.85 -13.59
CA LEU A 155 0.45 17.25 -12.81
C LEU A 155 0.99 15.96 -13.44
N ALA A 156 0.15 15.19 -14.13
CA ALA A 156 0.53 13.98 -14.84
C ALA A 156 -0.58 13.55 -15.80
N ARG A 157 -0.26 12.70 -16.77
CA ARG A 157 -1.21 12.03 -17.68
C ARG A 157 -1.21 10.54 -17.41
N ILE A 158 -2.40 9.94 -17.36
CA ILE A 158 -2.53 8.47 -17.35
C ILE A 158 -2.24 7.95 -18.76
N ARG A 159 -1.25 7.07 -18.89
CA ARG A 159 -0.88 6.44 -20.17
C ARG A 159 -1.57 5.10 -20.36
N ALA A 160 -1.65 4.30 -19.32
CA ALA A 160 -2.45 3.08 -19.26
C ALA A 160 -2.71 2.68 -17.82
N PHE A 161 -3.71 1.83 -17.65
CA PHE A 161 -3.97 1.06 -16.45
C PHE A 161 -4.20 -0.40 -16.84
N ALA A 162 -4.01 -1.33 -15.91
CA ALA A 162 -4.36 -2.73 -16.08
C ALA A 162 -4.80 -3.33 -14.75
N SER A 163 -5.75 -4.27 -14.83
CA SER A 163 -6.16 -5.11 -13.72
C SER A 163 -6.07 -6.58 -14.13
N VAL A 164 -5.74 -7.44 -13.17
CA VAL A 164 -5.55 -8.88 -13.37
C VAL A 164 -6.08 -9.63 -12.15
N GLY A 165 -6.42 -10.90 -12.36
CA GLY A 165 -6.72 -11.86 -11.30
C GLY A 165 -5.64 -12.93 -11.20
N VAL A 166 -5.42 -13.45 -10.00
CA VAL A 166 -4.54 -14.57 -9.65
C VAL A 166 -5.23 -15.44 -8.60
N ASP A 167 -4.59 -16.54 -8.20
CA ASP A 167 -5.06 -17.33 -7.07
C ASP A 167 -5.17 -16.46 -5.79
N PRO A 168 -6.33 -16.43 -5.09
CA PRO A 168 -6.48 -15.71 -3.83
C PRO A 168 -5.44 -16.09 -2.77
N ALA A 169 -4.94 -17.33 -2.76
CA ALA A 169 -3.92 -17.78 -1.83
C ALA A 169 -2.54 -17.10 -2.05
N LEU A 170 -2.33 -16.55 -3.24
CA LEU A 170 -1.11 -15.86 -3.68
C LEU A 170 -1.40 -14.42 -4.10
N MET A 171 -2.48 -13.80 -3.60
CA MET A 171 -2.98 -12.50 -4.06
C MET A 171 -1.91 -11.40 -4.14
N GLY A 172 -0.91 -11.43 -3.25
CA GLY A 172 0.19 -10.48 -3.23
C GLY A 172 1.07 -10.46 -4.49
N ILE A 173 1.06 -11.50 -5.33
CA ILE A 173 1.87 -11.54 -6.56
C ILE A 173 1.23 -10.83 -7.76
N ALA A 174 -0.06 -10.55 -7.70
CA ALA A 174 -0.83 -9.95 -8.80
C ALA A 174 -0.22 -8.66 -9.40
N PRO A 175 0.46 -7.76 -8.63
CA PRO A 175 1.16 -6.59 -9.18
C PRO A 175 2.16 -6.91 -10.28
N VAL A 176 2.79 -8.09 -10.29
CA VAL A 176 3.71 -8.52 -11.35
C VAL A 176 2.98 -8.54 -12.69
N TYR A 177 1.85 -9.22 -12.75
CA TYR A 177 1.08 -9.40 -13.98
C TYR A 177 0.37 -8.11 -14.39
N ALA A 178 -0.13 -7.33 -13.43
CA ALA A 178 -0.73 -6.04 -13.70
C ALA A 178 0.30 -5.06 -14.30
N THR A 179 1.49 -5.01 -13.71
CA THR A 179 2.60 -4.17 -14.19
C THR A 179 3.01 -4.55 -15.60
N ARG A 180 3.30 -5.83 -15.87
CA ARG A 180 3.69 -6.30 -17.21
C ARG A 180 2.65 -5.92 -18.26
N ARG A 181 1.37 -6.14 -17.97
CA ARG A 181 0.26 -5.77 -18.87
C ARG A 181 0.12 -4.26 -19.08
N CYS A 182 0.37 -3.48 -18.04
CA CYS A 182 0.32 -2.02 -18.13
C CYS A 182 1.47 -1.47 -18.99
N LEU A 183 2.69 -1.96 -18.76
CA LEU A 183 3.88 -1.61 -19.53
C LEU A 183 3.76 -2.01 -21.01
N GLU A 184 3.24 -3.21 -21.29
CA GLU A 184 2.94 -3.67 -22.65
C GLU A 184 1.99 -2.71 -23.38
N ARG A 185 0.90 -2.26 -22.72
CA ARG A 185 -0.08 -1.33 -23.32
C ARG A 185 0.50 0.01 -23.72
N VAL A 186 1.50 0.51 -22.99
CA VAL A 186 2.16 1.78 -23.28
C VAL A 186 3.42 1.63 -24.13
N GLY A 187 3.86 0.39 -24.39
CA GLY A 187 5.08 0.08 -25.10
C GLY A 187 6.34 0.51 -24.33
N TRP A 188 6.32 0.45 -22.99
CA TRP A 188 7.48 0.76 -22.15
C TRP A 188 8.17 -0.51 -21.67
N GLN A 189 9.48 -0.42 -21.49
CA GLN A 189 10.26 -1.36 -20.69
C GLN A 189 10.31 -0.89 -19.24
N LEU A 190 10.40 -1.84 -18.30
CA LEU A 190 10.49 -1.52 -16.88
C LEU A 190 11.69 -0.63 -16.56
N ALA A 191 12.82 -0.81 -17.27
CA ALA A 191 14.03 0.00 -17.12
C ALA A 191 13.85 1.48 -17.51
N GLU A 192 12.80 1.82 -18.26
CA GLU A 192 12.46 3.19 -18.62
C GLU A 192 11.61 3.90 -17.56
N VAL A 193 11.08 3.17 -16.58
CA VAL A 193 10.28 3.77 -15.51
C VAL A 193 11.20 4.44 -14.49
N ASP A 194 11.04 5.74 -14.29
CA ASP A 194 11.92 6.54 -13.43
C ASP A 194 11.61 6.32 -11.94
N LEU A 195 10.33 6.22 -11.59
CA LEU A 195 9.84 6.04 -10.22
C LEU A 195 8.70 5.03 -10.16
N ILE A 196 8.73 4.21 -9.12
CA ILE A 196 7.74 3.16 -8.86
C ILE A 196 7.22 3.33 -7.44
N GLU A 197 5.91 3.43 -7.30
CA GLU A 197 5.22 3.25 -6.04
C GLU A 197 4.52 1.88 -6.05
N ALA A 198 5.05 0.94 -5.28
CA ALA A 198 4.51 -0.40 -5.14
C ALA A 198 4.07 -0.62 -3.69
N ASN A 199 2.75 -0.76 -3.45
CA ASN A 199 2.23 -0.85 -2.10
C ASN A 199 2.85 -2.02 -1.31
N GLU A 200 3.25 -1.72 -0.07
CA GLU A 200 3.89 -2.65 0.85
C GLU A 200 2.88 -3.19 1.87
N ALA A 201 1.90 -3.98 1.43
CA ALA A 201 0.97 -4.62 2.38
C ALA A 201 1.76 -5.54 3.33
N PHE A 202 2.71 -6.29 2.77
CA PHE A 202 3.66 -7.12 3.50
C PHE A 202 5.02 -7.09 2.82
N ALA A 203 6.11 -7.12 3.60
CA ALA A 203 7.46 -7.19 3.05
C ALA A 203 7.66 -8.42 2.16
N ALA A 204 7.13 -9.59 2.57
CA ALA A 204 7.17 -10.81 1.78
C ALA A 204 6.56 -10.62 0.38
N GLN A 205 5.41 -9.95 0.29
CA GLN A 205 4.74 -9.64 -0.97
C GLN A 205 5.56 -8.66 -1.81
N ALA A 206 6.01 -7.55 -1.23
CA ALA A 206 6.78 -6.54 -1.97
C ALA A 206 8.10 -7.11 -2.53
N LEU A 207 8.80 -7.93 -1.73
CA LEU A 207 10.02 -8.62 -2.14
C LEU A 207 9.75 -9.68 -3.23
N SER A 208 8.64 -10.42 -3.15
CA SER A 208 8.26 -11.40 -4.17
C SER A 208 7.97 -10.74 -5.51
N VAL A 209 7.22 -9.63 -5.49
CA VAL A 209 6.96 -8.81 -6.70
C VAL A 209 8.25 -8.27 -7.27
N GLY A 210 9.13 -7.70 -6.43
CA GLY A 210 10.41 -7.15 -6.87
C GLY A 210 11.34 -8.19 -7.48
N LYS A 211 11.40 -9.39 -6.91
CA LYS A 211 12.14 -10.53 -7.45
C LYS A 211 11.63 -10.96 -8.84
N MET A 212 10.32 -10.99 -9.03
CA MET A 212 9.69 -11.42 -10.29
C MET A 212 9.72 -10.35 -11.40
N LEU A 213 9.69 -9.08 -11.03
CA LEU A 213 9.81 -7.97 -11.99
C LEU A 213 11.26 -7.59 -12.26
N GLU A 214 12.19 -7.97 -11.38
CA GLU A 214 13.61 -7.58 -11.45
C GLU A 214 13.77 -6.05 -11.54
N TRP A 215 12.95 -5.31 -10.76
CA TRP A 215 13.01 -3.85 -10.76
C TRP A 215 14.26 -3.32 -10.03
N ASP A 216 14.63 -2.07 -10.34
CA ASP A 216 15.65 -1.35 -9.57
C ASP A 216 15.02 -0.83 -8.26
N GLU A 217 15.37 -1.43 -7.14
CA GLU A 217 14.90 -1.06 -5.80
C GLU A 217 15.15 0.41 -5.44
N ARG A 218 16.13 1.06 -6.08
CA ARG A 218 16.42 2.50 -5.86
C ARG A 218 15.35 3.41 -6.45
N ARG A 219 14.49 2.88 -7.31
CA ARG A 219 13.35 3.60 -7.92
C ARG A 219 12.03 3.30 -7.21
N VAL A 220 12.01 2.33 -6.29
CA VAL A 220 10.79 1.84 -5.64
C VAL A 220 10.63 2.47 -4.25
N ASN A 221 9.46 3.06 -4.00
CA ASN A 221 9.05 3.64 -2.72
C ASN A 221 10.15 4.51 -2.11
N VAL A 222 10.63 5.48 -2.88
CA VAL A 222 11.84 6.25 -2.56
C VAL A 222 11.67 7.12 -1.30
N ASN A 223 10.43 7.37 -0.90
CA ASN A 223 10.05 8.07 0.32
C ASN A 223 9.51 7.12 1.41
N GLY A 224 9.75 5.82 1.28
CA GLY A 224 9.16 4.78 2.14
C GLY A 224 7.77 4.39 1.68
N GLY A 225 7.29 3.23 2.14
CA GLY A 225 6.01 2.67 1.72
C GLY A 225 5.10 2.32 2.89
N ALA A 226 4.09 1.49 2.64
CA ALA A 226 3.01 1.22 3.59
C ALA A 226 3.42 0.47 4.86
N ILE A 227 4.58 -0.19 4.90
CA ILE A 227 5.11 -0.75 6.16
C ILE A 227 5.40 0.37 7.16
N ALA A 228 5.88 1.53 6.67
CA ALA A 228 6.18 2.68 7.50
C ALA A 228 5.00 3.67 7.58
N LEU A 229 4.39 3.99 6.44
CA LEU A 229 3.37 5.03 6.31
C LEU A 229 1.94 4.51 6.59
N GLY A 230 1.77 3.20 6.64
CA GLY A 230 0.46 2.57 6.86
C GLY A 230 -0.34 2.29 5.58
N HIS A 231 -1.38 1.48 5.75
CA HIS A 231 -2.24 0.95 4.69
C HIS A 231 -3.74 1.19 4.99
N PRO A 232 -4.27 2.40 4.78
CA PRO A 232 -5.71 2.64 4.78
C PRO A 232 -6.35 2.01 3.52
N ILE A 233 -6.78 0.74 3.60
CA ILE A 233 -7.11 -0.14 2.45
C ILE A 233 -7.82 0.58 1.29
N GLY A 234 -8.97 1.23 1.56
CA GLY A 234 -9.76 1.91 0.53
C GLY A 234 -9.13 3.16 -0.08
N ALA A 235 -8.14 3.77 0.59
CA ALA A 235 -7.43 4.96 0.13
C ALA A 235 -6.04 4.66 -0.44
N SER A 236 -5.43 3.52 -0.10
CA SER A 236 -4.01 3.26 -0.40
C SER A 236 -3.64 3.32 -1.88
N GLY A 237 -4.51 2.81 -2.78
CA GLY A 237 -4.24 2.91 -4.22
C GLY A 237 -4.15 4.35 -4.73
N CYS A 238 -4.99 5.25 -4.21
CA CYS A 238 -4.92 6.68 -4.51
C CYS A 238 -3.75 7.35 -3.76
N ARG A 239 -3.48 6.97 -2.51
CA ARG A 239 -2.38 7.51 -1.70
C ARG A 239 -1.04 7.31 -2.38
N ILE A 240 -0.74 6.09 -2.84
CA ILE A 240 0.53 5.81 -3.54
C ILE A 240 0.63 6.57 -4.87
N LEU A 241 -0.49 6.82 -5.56
CA LEU A 241 -0.51 7.64 -6.77
C LEU A 241 -0.20 9.12 -6.46
N VAL A 242 -0.78 9.66 -5.38
CA VAL A 242 -0.50 11.01 -4.91
C VAL A 242 1.00 11.15 -4.60
N SER A 243 1.56 10.26 -3.77
CA SER A 243 2.98 10.28 -3.44
C SER A 243 3.87 10.13 -4.69
N LEU A 244 3.51 9.26 -5.63
CA LEU A 244 4.22 9.11 -6.90
C LEU A 244 4.25 10.43 -7.69
N VAL A 245 3.09 11.05 -7.92
CA VAL A 245 3.00 12.28 -8.73
C VAL A 245 3.82 13.40 -8.10
N HIS A 246 3.67 13.63 -6.79
CA HIS A 246 4.40 14.66 -6.08
C HIS A 246 5.90 14.40 -6.05
N GLU A 247 6.34 13.15 -5.93
CA GLU A 247 7.74 12.79 -5.98
C GLU A 247 8.33 12.94 -7.39
N MET A 248 7.56 12.59 -8.43
CA MET A 248 7.98 12.81 -9.81
C MET A 248 8.16 14.31 -10.12
N VAL A 249 7.30 15.19 -9.59
CA VAL A 249 7.51 16.66 -9.67
C VAL A 249 8.86 17.04 -9.06
N LYS A 250 9.12 16.60 -7.83
CA LYS A 250 10.33 16.98 -7.06
C LYS A 250 11.62 16.48 -7.71
N ARG A 251 11.58 15.33 -8.40
CA ARG A 251 12.74 14.72 -9.07
C ARG A 251 12.85 15.04 -10.55
N ASN A 252 11.91 15.79 -11.10
CA ASN A 252 11.75 15.94 -12.54
C ASN A 252 11.72 14.60 -13.31
N ALA A 253 11.02 13.62 -12.73
CA ALA A 253 10.87 12.29 -13.32
C ALA A 253 9.72 12.28 -14.33
N ARG A 254 9.88 11.55 -15.43
CA ARG A 254 8.95 11.57 -16.56
C ARG A 254 7.99 10.39 -16.53
N LYS A 255 8.50 9.17 -16.31
CA LYS A 255 7.70 7.93 -16.36
C LYS A 255 7.51 7.35 -14.97
N GLY A 256 6.25 7.20 -14.54
CA GLY A 256 5.88 6.66 -13.24
C GLY A 256 5.02 5.41 -13.33
N LEU A 257 5.16 4.53 -12.34
CA LEU A 257 4.32 3.33 -12.16
C LEU A 257 3.78 3.28 -10.73
N ALA A 258 2.47 3.20 -10.57
CA ALA A 258 1.83 2.86 -9.30
C ALA A 258 1.20 1.46 -9.38
N THR A 259 1.44 0.58 -8.41
CA THR A 259 0.86 -0.77 -8.40
C THR A 259 0.60 -1.31 -7.00
N LEU A 260 -0.45 -2.11 -6.84
CA LEU A 260 -0.79 -2.79 -5.58
C LEU A 260 -1.55 -4.10 -5.81
N CYS A 261 -1.43 -5.00 -4.84
CA CYS A 261 -2.24 -6.21 -4.72
C CYS A 261 -3.59 -5.87 -4.06
N ILE A 262 -4.55 -6.79 -4.21
CA ILE A 262 -5.91 -6.68 -3.67
C ILE A 262 -6.30 -8.06 -3.12
N GLY A 263 -6.86 -8.09 -1.91
CA GLY A 263 -7.42 -9.30 -1.30
C GLY A 263 -8.44 -10.00 -2.21
N GLY A 264 -8.53 -11.32 -2.13
CA GLY A 264 -9.33 -12.11 -3.07
C GLY A 264 -8.66 -12.37 -4.42
N GLY A 265 -7.37 -12.07 -4.57
CA GLY A 265 -6.58 -12.51 -5.73
C GLY A 265 -6.59 -11.55 -6.90
N GLN A 266 -6.43 -10.23 -6.68
CA GLN A 266 -6.37 -9.26 -7.76
C GLN A 266 -5.18 -8.31 -7.64
N GLY A 267 -4.85 -7.66 -8.76
CA GLY A 267 -3.79 -6.64 -8.81
C GLY A 267 -4.10 -5.58 -9.83
N VAL A 268 -3.60 -4.37 -9.57
CA VAL A 268 -3.80 -3.19 -10.40
C VAL A 268 -2.47 -2.47 -10.59
N ALA A 269 -2.27 -1.95 -11.80
CA ALA A 269 -1.15 -1.08 -12.13
C ALA A 269 -1.64 0.11 -12.95
N LEU A 270 -1.00 1.26 -12.75
CA LEU A 270 -1.27 2.52 -13.44
C LEU A 270 0.08 3.13 -13.85
N THR A 271 0.26 3.33 -15.15
CA THR A 271 1.40 4.10 -15.68
C THR A 271 0.99 5.54 -15.91
N ILE A 272 1.81 6.46 -15.43
CA ILE A 272 1.62 7.90 -15.60
C ILE A 272 2.85 8.55 -16.23
N GLU A 273 2.64 9.65 -16.92
CA GLU A 273 3.71 10.42 -17.55
C GLU A 273 3.58 11.91 -17.24
N ARG A 274 4.71 12.56 -17.02
CA ARG A 274 4.81 14.03 -16.91
C ARG A 274 5.42 14.60 -18.18
N ASP A 275 4.94 15.78 -18.57
CA ASP A 275 5.70 16.62 -19.50
C ASP A 275 6.93 17.19 -18.78
N GLU A 276 7.84 17.81 -19.55
CA GLU A 276 9.09 18.40 -19.05
C GLU A 276 8.98 19.15 -17.71
#